data_AF-A0A965D5N7-F1
#
_entry.id   AF-A0A965D5N7-F1
#
_cell.length_a   1.000
_cell.length_b   1.000
_cell.length_c   1.000
_cell.angle_alpha   90.00
_cell.angle_beta   90.00
_cell.angle_gamma   90.00
#
_symmetry.space_group_name_H-M   'P 1'
#
loop_
_entity.id
_entity.type
_entity.pdbx_description
1 polymer ?
#
loop_
_entity_poly.entity_id
_entity_poly.type
_entity_poly.pdbx_seq_one_letter_code
_entity_poly.pdbx_strand_id
1 'polypeptide(L)'
;MNDGPASTAAHRHTTAKLRGLVRAARLRCPRCGEGPLFSGAFRMHETCPHCGFSYAREPGFYLGSIYLNYGATVILTGGLYALEMNF
;
A
#
# COMPACT_ATOMS: atom_id res chain seq x y z
N MET A 1 26.22 39.92 4.93
CA MET A 1 25.71 39.25 6.15
C MET A 1 24.32 38.70 5.84
N ASN A 2 24.24 37.36 5.80
CA ASN A 2 23.09 36.52 6.11
C ASN A 2 21.88 36.52 5.16
N ASP A 3 22.04 35.91 3.98
CA ASP A 3 20.96 35.20 3.31
C ASP A 3 20.90 33.76 3.87
N GLY A 4 20.07 33.54 4.90
CA GLY A 4 19.75 32.20 5.40
C GLY A 4 18.82 31.46 4.43
N PRO A 5 19.02 30.16 4.16
CA PRO A 5 18.33 29.47 3.06
C PRO A 5 16.87 29.12 3.41
N ALA A 6 15.95 29.94 2.93
CA ALA A 6 14.49 29.70 2.93
C ALA A 6 14.02 28.73 1.82
N SER A 7 14.84 27.76 1.40
CA SER A 7 14.59 26.92 0.19
C SER A 7 14.38 25.41 0.43
N THR A 8 14.33 24.91 1.67
CA THR A 8 14.40 23.44 1.95
C THR A 8 13.07 22.72 2.23
N ALA A 9 11.91 23.33 2.00
CA ALA A 9 10.60 22.73 2.29
C ALA A 9 9.90 22.07 1.08
N ALA A 10 10.01 22.63 -0.13
CA ALA A 10 9.21 22.20 -1.28
C ALA A 10 9.69 20.90 -1.95
N HIS A 11 10.96 20.52 -1.79
CA HIS A 11 11.55 19.36 -2.49
C HIS A 11 11.55 18.04 -1.66
N ARG A 12 10.98 18.03 -0.46
CA ARG A 12 10.99 16.85 0.43
C ARG A 12 9.97 15.77 0.05
N HIS A 13 8.87 16.13 -0.62
CA HIS A 13 7.78 15.20 -0.94
C HIS A 13 8.11 14.21 -2.07
N THR A 14 8.90 14.60 -3.07
CA THR A 14 9.25 13.73 -4.21
C THR A 14 10.25 12.64 -3.82
N THR A 15 11.26 13.00 -3.01
CA THR A 15 12.33 12.08 -2.59
C THR A 15 11.86 11.07 -1.53
N ALA A 16 10.89 11.45 -0.69
CA ALA A 16 10.31 10.57 0.33
C ALA A 16 9.50 9.42 -0.30
N LYS A 17 8.71 9.71 -1.35
CA LYS A 17 7.93 8.68 -2.08
C LYS A 17 8.84 7.65 -2.75
N LEU A 18 9.92 8.11 -3.40
CA LEU A 18 10.88 7.22 -4.07
C LEU A 18 11.55 6.25 -3.08
N ARG A 19 11.95 6.74 -1.90
CA ARG A 19 12.52 5.90 -0.84
C ARG A 19 11.52 4.85 -0.33
N GLY A 20 10.25 5.21 -0.22
CA GLY A 20 9.17 4.28 0.12
C GLY A 20 9.04 3.16 -0.93
N LEU A 21 9.05 3.51 -2.21
CA LEU A 21 8.98 2.54 -3.31
C LEU A 21 10.19 1.59 -3.34
N VAL A 22 11.41 2.11 -3.12
CA VAL A 22 12.62 1.26 -3.05
C VAL A 22 12.54 0.29 -1.87
N ARG A 23 12.05 0.73 -0.71
CA ARG A 23 11.85 -0.15 0.46
C ARG A 23 10.82 -1.23 0.17
N ALA A 24 9.70 -0.88 -0.49
CA ALA A 24 8.69 -1.83 -0.91
C ALA A 24 9.24 -2.86 -1.91
N ALA A 25 9.98 -2.41 -2.93
CA ALA A 25 10.61 -3.27 -3.92
C ALA A 25 11.64 -4.24 -3.30
N ARG A 26 12.36 -3.80 -2.25
CA ARG A 26 13.31 -4.64 -1.50
C ARG A 26 12.65 -5.48 -0.39
N LEU A 27 11.32 -5.45 -0.28
CA LEU A 27 10.55 -6.15 0.76
C LEU A 27 11.06 -5.85 2.19
N ARG A 28 11.39 -4.58 2.43
CA ARG A 28 11.84 -4.07 3.74
C ARG A 28 10.74 -3.31 4.45
N CYS A 29 10.88 -3.16 5.76
CA CYS A 29 9.97 -2.40 6.59
C CYS A 29 9.75 -0.98 6.02
N PRO A 30 8.50 -0.53 5.79
CA PRO A 30 8.23 0.80 5.25
C PRO A 30 8.64 1.92 6.23
N ARG A 31 8.61 1.64 7.54
CA ARG A 31 8.98 2.58 8.60
C ARG A 31 10.49 2.75 8.74
N CYS A 32 11.23 1.69 9.13
CA CYS A 32 12.68 1.78 9.34
C CYS A 32 13.51 1.52 8.07
N GLY A 33 13.07 0.65 7.15
CA GLY A 33 13.81 0.28 5.94
C GLY A 33 14.82 -0.86 6.10
N GLU A 34 15.02 -1.40 7.30
CA GLU A 34 16.06 -2.40 7.59
C GLU A 34 15.48 -3.81 7.79
N GLY A 35 14.40 -3.93 8.57
CA GLY A 35 13.80 -5.23 8.88
C GLY A 35 13.17 -5.89 7.66
N PRO A 36 13.34 -7.22 7.46
CA PRO A 36 12.65 -7.95 6.40
C PRO A 36 11.14 -7.95 6.66
N LEU A 37 10.35 -7.84 5.60
CA LEU A 37 8.89 -7.87 5.68
C LEU A 37 8.38 -9.33 5.82
N PHE A 38 9.09 -10.27 5.22
CA PHE A 38 8.74 -11.68 5.16
C PHE A 38 9.80 -12.54 5.88
N SER A 39 9.35 -13.53 6.64
CA SER A 39 10.19 -14.55 7.28
C SER A 39 10.44 -15.76 6.37
N GLY A 40 9.63 -15.93 5.32
CA GLY A 40 9.77 -16.97 4.29
C GLY A 40 9.01 -16.58 3.03
N ALA A 41 8.94 -17.47 2.03
CA ALA A 41 8.36 -17.15 0.71
C ALA A 41 6.92 -16.60 0.76
N PHE A 42 6.10 -17.06 1.72
CA PHE A 42 4.69 -16.68 1.86
C PHE A 42 4.28 -16.32 3.29
N ARG A 43 5.24 -16.12 4.20
CA ARG A 43 4.95 -15.74 5.59
C ARG A 43 5.47 -14.34 5.88
N MET A 44 4.54 -13.42 6.11
CA MET A 44 4.85 -12.06 6.54
C MET A 44 5.05 -12.05 8.06
N HIS A 45 5.95 -11.22 8.56
CA HIS A 45 6.03 -10.98 10.00
C HIS A 45 4.78 -10.25 10.49
N GLU A 46 4.35 -10.50 11.73
CA GLU A 46 3.29 -9.70 12.37
C GLU A 46 3.82 -8.32 12.80
N THR A 47 5.07 -8.27 13.26
CA THR A 47 5.76 -7.04 13.65
C THR A 47 7.16 -6.99 13.06
N CYS A 48 7.69 -5.79 12.81
CA CYS A 48 9.05 -5.62 12.31
C CYS A 48 10.07 -6.07 13.39
N PRO A 49 11.00 -6.98 13.08
CA PRO A 49 11.98 -7.46 14.05
C PRO A 49 13.01 -6.39 14.46
N HIS A 50 13.15 -5.30 13.71
CA HIS A 50 14.10 -4.21 14.01
C HIS A 50 13.47 -3.06 14.81
N CYS A 51 12.25 -2.64 14.47
CA CYS A 51 11.62 -1.44 15.06
C CYS A 51 10.28 -1.69 15.75
N GLY A 52 9.81 -2.94 15.82
CA GLY A 52 8.55 -3.32 16.47
C GLY A 52 7.27 -2.83 15.79
N PHE A 53 7.35 -2.29 14.57
CA PHE A 53 6.18 -1.81 13.83
C PHE A 53 5.21 -2.95 13.51
N SER A 54 3.95 -2.84 13.91
CA SER A 54 2.90 -3.83 13.61
C SER A 54 2.46 -3.73 12.15
N TYR A 55 2.46 -4.88 11.48
CA TYR A 55 1.93 -5.04 10.12
C TYR A 55 0.46 -5.49 10.10
N ALA A 56 -0.12 -5.76 11.28
CA ALA A 56 -1.53 -6.08 11.40
C ALA A 56 -2.38 -4.89 10.93
N ARG A 57 -3.33 -5.16 10.05
CA ARG A 57 -4.35 -4.20 9.63
C ARG A 57 -5.55 -4.35 10.54
N GLU A 58 -6.26 -3.26 10.82
CA GLU A 58 -7.49 -3.32 11.61
C GLU A 58 -8.49 -4.35 11.05
N PRO A 59 -9.25 -5.04 11.92
CA PRO A 59 -10.31 -5.91 11.48
C PRO A 59 -11.29 -5.11 10.62
N GLY A 60 -11.55 -5.59 9.41
CA GLY A 60 -12.45 -4.94 8.46
C GLY A 60 -11.80 -3.95 7.49
N PHE A 61 -10.48 -3.72 7.56
CA PHE A 61 -9.75 -2.84 6.62
C PHE A 61 -10.07 -3.12 5.14
N TYR A 62 -10.32 -4.38 4.78
CA TYR A 62 -10.61 -4.81 3.41
C TYR A 62 -12.09 -4.86 3.02
N LEU A 63 -13.01 -4.67 3.98
CA LEU A 63 -14.44 -4.85 3.71
C LEU A 63 -14.92 -3.90 2.62
N GLY A 64 -14.56 -2.62 2.70
CA GLY A 64 -14.95 -1.62 1.70
C GLY A 64 -14.50 -1.99 0.29
N SER A 65 -13.21 -2.35 0.12
CA SER A 65 -12.66 -2.74 -1.18
C SER A 65 -13.31 -4.00 -1.75
N ILE A 66 -13.62 -4.99 -0.89
CA ILE A 66 -14.25 -6.24 -1.31
C ILE A 66 -15.69 -5.97 -1.78
N TYR A 67 -16.47 -5.19 -1.03
CA TYR A 67 -17.84 -4.87 -1.43
C TYR A 67 -17.91 -4.07 -2.73
N LEU A 68 -17.04 -3.08 -2.90
CA LEU A 68 -16.98 -2.31 -4.15
C LEU A 68 -16.59 -3.18 -5.34
N ASN A 69 -15.56 -4.02 -5.18
CA ASN A 69 -15.14 -4.95 -6.24
C ASN A 69 -16.25 -5.95 -6.59
N TYR A 70 -16.89 -6.54 -5.59
CA TYR A 70 -17.97 -7.50 -5.79
C TYR A 70 -19.19 -6.86 -6.45
N GLY A 71 -19.62 -5.70 -5.97
CA GLY A 71 -20.73 -4.95 -6.57
C GLY A 71 -20.46 -4.59 -8.03
N ALA A 72 -19.27 -4.07 -8.34
CA ALA A 72 -18.87 -3.77 -9.72
C ALA A 72 -18.86 -5.02 -10.60
N THR A 73 -18.33 -6.13 -10.09
CA THR A 73 -18.27 -7.41 -10.81
C THR A 73 -19.67 -7.95 -11.12
N VAL A 74 -20.58 -7.94 -10.14
CA VAL A 74 -21.96 -8.41 -10.32
C VAL A 74 -22.71 -7.54 -11.34
N ILE A 75 -22.57 -6.22 -11.26
CA ILE A 75 -23.21 -5.29 -12.19
C ILE A 75 -22.69 -5.51 -13.61
N LEU A 76 -21.36 -5.60 -13.78
CA LEU A 76 -20.75 -5.76 -15.09
C LEU A 76 -21.13 -7.11 -15.70
N THR A 77 -20.90 -8.21 -14.99
CA THR A 77 -21.19 -9.56 -15.49
C THR A 77 -22.69 -9.78 -15.68
N GLY A 78 -23.52 -9.34 -14.73
CA GLY A 78 -24.97 -9.46 -14.83
C GLY A 78 -25.55 -8.60 -15.95
N GLY A 79 -25.04 -7.38 -16.13
CA GLY A 79 -25.45 -6.48 -17.21
C GLY A 79 -25.06 -7.02 -18.59
N LEU A 80 -23.86 -7.57 -18.74
CA LEU A 80 -23.42 -8.24 -19.97
C LEU A 80 -24.31 -9.45 -20.28
N TYR A 81 -24.56 -10.31 -19.29
CA TYR A 81 -25.39 -11.50 -19.46
C TYR A 81 -26.85 -11.13 -19.83
N ALA A 82 -27.41 -10.10 -19.18
CA ALA A 82 -28.75 -9.60 -19.51
C ALA A 82 -28.83 -9.02 -20.93
N LEU A 83 -27.75 -8.38 -21.40
CA LEU A 83 -27.66 -7.86 -22.76
C LEU A 83 -27.56 -8.99 -23.80
N GLU A 84 -26.79 -10.05 -23.50
CA GLU A 84 -26.71 -11.25 -24.34
C GLU A 84 -28.05 -11.99 -24.44
N MET A 85 -28.82 -12.09 -23.35
CA MET A 85 -30.15 -12.73 -23.39
C MET A 85 -31.22 -11.89 -24.11
N ASN A 86 -30.96 -10.61 -24.34
CA ASN A 86 -31.88 -9.70 -25.04
C ASN A 86 -31.57 -9.58 -26.54
N PHE A 87 -30.60 -10.34 -27.05
CA PHE A 87 -30.20 -10.37 -28.47
C PHE A 87 -30.33 -11.79 -29.02
#